data_AF-A0A7C5QYB1-F1
#
_entry.id   AF-A0A7C5QYB1-F1
#
_cell.length_a   1.000
_cell.length_b   1.000
_cell.length_c   1.000
_cell.angle_alpha   90.00
_cell.angle_beta   90.00
_cell.angle_gamma   90.00
#
_symmetry.space_group_name_H-M   'P 1'
#
loop_
_entity.id
_entity.type
_entity.pdbx_description
1 polymer ?
#
loop_
_entity_poly.entity_id
_entity_poly.type
_entity_poly.pdbx_seq_one_letter_code
_entity_poly.pdbx_strand_id
1 'polypeptide(L)'
;MASEATVVHAPEHETEEQLWEGGRPPFKASYGKLMMWYFLLTDAFTFAGFLISYGALRFSSPVWPVADVVFEKIPFFPDVKAPLVFVTFMTFVLIVSSVTMVRAVQEGHRENKNGVAFWMFLTILGGATFLGCQAWEWTTLIKHEHTTI
;
A
#
# COMPACT_ATOMS: atom_id res chain seq x y z
N MET A 1 15.54 -51.40 42.86
CA MET A 1 14.15 -50.91 42.95
C MET A 1 14.25 -49.45 43.38
N ALA A 2 14.32 -48.47 42.47
CA ALA A 2 13.31 -47.91 41.55
C ALA A 2 12.42 -46.82 42.21
N SER A 3 12.16 -45.75 41.43
CA SER A 3 11.34 -44.54 41.64
C SER A 3 11.94 -43.42 42.52
N GLU A 4 11.91 -42.14 42.14
CA GLU A 4 11.18 -41.47 41.05
C GLU A 4 11.80 -40.09 40.74
N ALA A 5 11.77 -39.72 39.45
CA ALA A 5 12.22 -38.44 38.95
C ALA A 5 11.14 -37.36 39.15
N THR A 6 11.56 -36.14 39.49
CA THR A 6 10.78 -34.94 39.17
C THR A 6 11.76 -33.88 38.67
N VAL A 7 12.11 -34.01 37.39
CA VAL A 7 12.85 -32.97 36.67
C VAL A 7 11.85 -31.87 36.33
N VAL A 8 12.09 -30.70 36.91
CA VAL A 8 11.35 -29.46 36.62
C VAL A 8 11.55 -29.13 35.13
N HIS A 9 10.48 -29.14 34.34
CA HIS A 9 10.48 -28.63 32.98
C HIS A 9 10.71 -27.11 33.02
N ALA A 10 11.94 -26.68 32.74
CA ALA A 10 12.20 -25.33 32.24
C ALA A 10 11.74 -25.23 30.77
N PRO A 11 11.27 -24.07 30.30
CA PRO A 11 10.96 -23.89 28.89
C PRO A 11 12.27 -24.01 28.09
N GLU A 12 12.40 -25.10 27.34
CA GLU A 12 13.43 -25.24 26.33
C GLU A 12 13.24 -24.11 25.32
N HIS A 13 14.26 -23.26 25.22
CA HIS A 13 14.46 -22.44 24.03
C HIS A 13 14.47 -23.38 22.84
N GLU A 14 13.42 -23.30 22.01
CA GLU A 14 13.30 -24.06 20.78
C GLU A 14 14.61 -23.91 20.00
N THR A 15 15.28 -25.06 19.93
CA THR A 15 16.46 -25.34 19.14
C THR A 15 16.32 -24.71 17.76
N GLU A 16 17.23 -23.78 17.44
CA GLU A 16 17.56 -23.40 16.08
C GLU A 16 17.96 -24.66 15.31
N GLU A 17 16.99 -25.32 14.67
CA GLU A 17 17.28 -26.42 13.75
C GLU A 17 18.11 -25.89 12.59
N GLN A 18 19.34 -26.39 12.55
CA GLN A 18 20.32 -26.21 11.50
C GLN A 18 19.77 -26.70 10.15
N LEU A 19 19.71 -25.80 9.16
CA LEU A 19 19.47 -26.17 7.77
C LEU A 19 20.42 -25.41 6.83
N TRP A 20 21.74 -25.59 7.00
CA TRP A 20 22.77 -25.40 5.96
C TRP A 20 24.18 -25.78 6.50
N GLU A 21 24.80 -26.87 6.00
CA GLU A 21 26.19 -27.28 6.32
C GLU A 21 27.26 -26.45 5.59
N GLY A 22 27.12 -25.13 5.59
CA GLY A 22 27.95 -24.24 4.79
C GLY A 22 27.89 -22.79 5.26
N GLY A 23 28.14 -22.58 6.55
CA GLY A 23 28.32 -21.26 7.14
C GLY A 23 27.05 -20.39 7.21
N ARG A 24 27.18 -19.29 7.97
CA ARG A 24 26.13 -18.28 8.12
C ARG A 24 25.77 -17.74 6.72
N PRO A 25 24.48 -17.58 6.39
CA PRO A 25 24.08 -17.01 5.10
C PRO A 25 24.80 -15.65 4.93
N PRO A 26 25.53 -15.44 3.80
CA PRO A 26 26.40 -14.28 3.61
C PRO A 26 25.62 -12.96 3.67
N PHE A 27 24.33 -13.01 3.36
CA PHE A 27 23.36 -11.96 3.66
C PHE A 27 22.41 -12.50 4.73
N LYS A 28 22.43 -11.92 5.93
CA LYS A 28 21.49 -12.19 7.04
C LYS A 28 20.04 -11.75 6.72
N ALA A 29 19.61 -11.88 5.47
CA ALA A 29 18.31 -11.47 4.99
C ALA A 29 17.33 -12.63 5.14
N SER A 30 16.25 -12.40 5.89
CA SER A 30 15.15 -13.37 6.00
C SER A 30 14.52 -13.57 4.61
N TYR A 31 14.27 -14.83 4.25
CA TYR A 31 13.65 -15.23 2.99
C TYR A 31 12.36 -14.44 2.69
N GLY A 32 11.51 -14.23 3.71
CA GLY A 32 10.27 -13.45 3.57
C GLY A 32 10.50 -11.98 3.17
N LYS A 33 11.56 -11.35 3.70
CA LYS A 33 11.91 -9.96 3.32
C LYS A 33 12.43 -9.90 1.88
N LEU A 34 13.23 -10.88 1.47
CA LEU A 34 13.75 -10.95 0.10
C LEU A 34 12.64 -11.14 -0.94
N MET A 35 11.69 -12.05 -0.69
CA MET A 35 10.57 -12.27 -1.60
C MET A 35 9.67 -11.04 -1.72
N MET A 36 9.49 -10.28 -0.63
CA MET A 36 8.77 -8.99 -0.67
C MET A 36 9.47 -7.99 -1.60
N TRP A 37 10.80 -7.88 -1.54
CA TRP A 37 11.56 -7.01 -2.43
C TRP A 37 11.43 -7.40 -3.91
N TYR A 38 11.49 -8.71 -4.22
CA TYR A 38 11.28 -9.19 -5.59
C TYR A 38 9.87 -8.90 -6.11
N PHE A 39 8.86 -9.07 -5.26
CA PHE A 39 7.47 -8.74 -5.58
C PHE A 39 7.30 -7.24 -5.88
N LEU A 40 7.82 -6.36 -5.01
CA LEU A 40 7.76 -4.91 -5.20
C LEU A 40 8.49 -4.46 -6.46
N LEU A 41 9.64 -5.07 -6.76
CA LEU A 41 10.38 -4.77 -7.99
C LEU A 41 9.57 -5.14 -9.23
N THR A 42 8.88 -6.28 -9.20
CA THR A 42 8.03 -6.74 -10.30
C THR A 42 6.85 -5.79 -10.52
N ASP A 43 6.19 -5.37 -9.44
CA ASP A 43 5.11 -4.38 -9.49
C ASP A 43 5.59 -3.03 -10.06
N ALA A 44 6.77 -2.57 -9.64
CA ALA A 44 7.38 -1.35 -10.17
C ALA A 44 7.65 -1.43 -11.69
N PHE A 45 8.07 -2.59 -12.21
CA PHE A 45 8.22 -2.79 -13.66
C PHE A 45 6.89 -2.74 -14.41
N THR A 46 5.81 -3.29 -13.83
CA THR A 46 4.46 -3.18 -14.40
C THR A 46 4.02 -1.72 -14.50
N PHE A 47 4.20 -0.92 -13.44
CA PHE A 47 3.92 0.51 -13.47
C PHE A 47 4.80 1.28 -14.47
N ALA A 48 6.09 0.94 -14.56
CA ALA A 48 7.00 1.53 -15.55
C ALA A 48 6.52 1.27 -16.99
N GLY A 49 6.02 0.07 -17.28
CA GLY A 49 5.38 -0.26 -18.56
C GLY A 49 4.22 0.68 -18.88
N PHE A 50 3.28 0.86 -17.94
CA PHE A 50 2.15 1.78 -18.12
C PHE A 50 2.60 3.24 -18.32
N LEU A 51 3.61 3.71 -17.59
CA LEU A 51 4.15 5.06 -17.74
C LEU A 51 4.85 5.27 -19.09
N ILE A 52 5.60 4.28 -19.58
CA ILE A 52 6.23 4.33 -20.90
C ILE A 52 5.16 4.34 -21.99
N SER A 53 4.13 3.50 -21.88
CA SER A 53 2.99 3.50 -22.82
C SER A 53 2.25 4.85 -22.82
N TYR A 54 1.97 5.41 -21.65
CA TYR A 54 1.37 6.75 -21.51
C TYR A 54 2.26 7.82 -22.15
N GLY A 55 3.56 7.81 -21.86
CA GLY A 55 4.53 8.74 -22.44
C GLY A 55 4.58 8.65 -23.96
N ALA A 56 4.65 7.43 -24.52
CA ALA A 56 4.64 7.20 -25.96
C ALA A 56 3.35 7.72 -26.62
N LEU A 57 2.19 7.47 -26.03
CA LEU A 57 0.90 8.02 -26.49
C LEU A 57 0.89 9.55 -26.45
N ARG A 58 1.42 10.14 -25.38
CA ARG A 58 1.47 11.59 -25.21
C ARG A 58 2.37 12.28 -26.23
N PHE A 59 3.51 11.67 -26.58
CA PHE A 59 4.43 12.20 -27.61
C PHE A 59 3.89 11.99 -29.03
N SER A 60 3.14 10.91 -29.27
CA SER A 60 2.57 10.59 -30.58
C SER A 60 1.31 11.41 -30.91
N SER A 61 0.54 11.83 -29.90
CA SER A 61 -0.69 12.61 -30.12
C SER A 61 -0.45 14.13 -30.11
N PRO A 62 -0.82 14.85 -31.19
CA PRO A 62 -0.74 16.31 -31.24
C PRO A 62 -1.80 17.01 -30.37
N VAL A 63 -2.89 16.32 -30.02
CA VAL A 63 -3.98 16.84 -29.19
C VAL A 63 -4.08 16.00 -27.92
N TRP A 64 -4.13 16.67 -26.75
CA TRP A 64 -4.27 16.02 -25.44
C TRP A 64 -5.28 16.78 -24.58
N PRO A 65 -6.14 16.10 -23.81
CA PRO A 65 -7.08 16.75 -22.92
C PRO A 65 -6.36 17.61 -21.87
N VAL A 66 -6.89 18.82 -21.64
CA VAL A 66 -6.35 19.73 -20.62
C VAL A 66 -6.82 19.23 -19.25
N ALA A 67 -5.86 18.92 -18.36
CA ALA A 67 -6.15 18.34 -17.05
C ALA A 67 -7.05 19.25 -16.19
N ASP A 68 -6.89 20.57 -16.34
CA ASP A 68 -7.67 21.55 -15.59
C ASP A 68 -9.16 21.34 -15.81
N VAL A 69 -9.62 21.11 -17.06
CA VAL A 69 -11.04 20.95 -17.40
C VAL A 69 -11.60 19.57 -17.04
N VAL A 70 -10.75 18.52 -17.06
CA VAL A 70 -11.17 17.15 -16.75
C VAL A 70 -11.36 16.95 -15.23
N PHE A 71 -10.60 17.69 -14.41
CA PHE A 71 -10.59 17.53 -12.96
C PHE A 71 -11.10 18.77 -12.19
N GLU A 72 -12.06 19.51 -12.75
CA GLU A 72 -12.66 20.70 -12.09
C GLU A 72 -13.68 20.35 -11.00
N LYS A 73 -14.25 19.13 -11.04
CA LYS A 73 -15.43 18.77 -10.24
C LYS A 73 -15.05 18.32 -8.84
N ILE A 74 -15.66 18.96 -7.85
CA ILE A 74 -15.58 18.56 -6.44
C ILE A 74 -16.89 17.84 -6.07
N PRO A 75 -16.83 16.69 -5.38
CA PRO A 75 -18.04 16.08 -4.84
C PRO A 75 -18.76 17.05 -3.90
N PHE A 76 -20.09 17.10 -3.97
CA PHE A 76 -20.99 17.98 -3.19
C PHE A 76 -21.01 19.47 -3.57
N PHE A 77 -20.07 19.98 -4.37
CA PHE A 77 -20.06 21.37 -4.87
C PHE A 77 -19.77 21.43 -6.38
N PRO A 78 -20.72 20.98 -7.24
CA PRO A 78 -20.50 20.89 -8.69
C PRO A 78 -20.36 22.25 -9.38
N ASP A 79 -20.88 23.33 -8.78
CA ASP A 79 -20.84 24.69 -9.35
C ASP A 79 -19.53 25.44 -9.04
N VAL A 80 -18.72 24.92 -8.11
CA VAL A 80 -17.42 25.49 -7.76
C VAL A 80 -16.34 24.84 -8.62
N LYS A 81 -15.89 25.55 -9.65
CA LYS A 81 -14.76 25.12 -10.48
C LYS A 81 -13.46 25.29 -9.71
N ALA A 82 -12.94 24.19 -9.17
CA ALA A 82 -11.65 24.16 -8.49
C ALA A 82 -10.80 23.03 -9.09
N PRO A 83 -10.09 23.32 -10.21
CA PRO A 83 -9.21 22.37 -10.86
C PRO A 83 -8.22 21.76 -9.87
N LEU A 84 -8.03 20.43 -9.95
CA LEU A 84 -6.98 19.68 -9.23
C LEU A 84 -7.10 19.65 -7.70
N VAL A 85 -8.02 20.39 -7.09
CA VAL A 85 -8.21 20.43 -5.63
C VAL A 85 -8.64 19.07 -5.10
N PHE A 86 -9.59 18.42 -5.78
CA PHE A 86 -10.09 17.12 -5.36
C PHE A 86 -9.01 16.02 -5.48
N VAL A 87 -8.21 16.04 -6.55
CA VAL A 87 -7.06 15.13 -6.72
C VAL A 87 -6.02 15.37 -5.62
N THR A 88 -5.71 16.62 -5.31
CA THR A 88 -4.76 16.98 -4.24
C THR A 88 -5.25 16.48 -2.88
N PHE A 89 -6.55 16.56 -2.60
CA PHE A 89 -7.15 15.99 -1.39
C PHE A 89 -6.96 14.47 -1.33
N MET A 90 -7.18 13.74 -2.44
CA MET A 90 -6.95 12.29 -2.48
C MET A 90 -5.50 11.92 -2.18
N THR A 91 -4.54 12.66 -2.74
CA THR A 91 -3.11 12.48 -2.43
C THR A 91 -2.82 12.76 -0.95
N PHE A 92 -3.39 13.83 -0.39
CA PHE A 92 -3.25 14.14 1.03
C PHE A 92 -3.76 13.00 1.92
N VAL A 93 -4.93 12.42 1.59
CA VAL A 93 -5.48 11.25 2.31
C VAL A 93 -4.52 10.06 2.28
N LEU A 94 -3.93 9.75 1.13
CA LEU A 94 -2.95 8.65 1.03
C LEU A 94 -1.66 8.92 1.81
N ILE A 95 -1.16 10.16 1.82
CA ILE A 95 0.02 10.54 2.62
C ILE A 95 -0.28 10.32 4.10
N VAL A 96 -1.43 10.79 4.59
CA VAL A 96 -1.85 10.56 5.98
C VAL A 96 -2.02 9.07 6.27
N SER A 97 -2.61 8.32 5.34
CA SER A 97 -2.77 6.86 5.45
C SER A 97 -1.43 6.10 5.51
N SER A 98 -0.38 6.62 4.86
CA SER A 98 0.97 6.06 4.97
C SER A 98 1.53 6.24 6.37
N VAL A 99 1.32 7.41 6.97
CA VAL A 99 1.75 7.70 8.35
C VAL A 99 1.02 6.79 9.35
N THR A 100 -0.27 6.53 9.18
CA THR A 100 -1.01 5.61 10.06
C THR A 100 -0.48 4.17 9.97
N MET A 101 -0.06 3.73 8.78
CA MET A 101 0.56 2.41 8.61
C MET A 101 1.91 2.31 9.35
N VAL A 102 2.75 3.34 9.27
CA VAL A 102 4.03 3.37 10.01
C VAL A 102 3.79 3.27 11.52
N ARG A 103 2.77 3.96 12.05
CA ARG A 103 2.38 3.86 13.45
C ARG A 103 1.90 2.45 13.83
N ALA A 104 1.14 1.78 12.95
CA ALA A 104 0.73 0.40 13.15
C ALA A 104 1.95 -0.54 13.27
N VAL A 105 2.95 -0.40 12.40
CA VAL A 105 4.19 -1.19 12.45
C VAL A 105 4.95 -0.96 13.76
N GLN A 106 5.02 0.29 14.23
CA GLN A 106 5.68 0.63 15.49
C GLN A 106 4.99 -0.02 16.70
N GLU A 107 3.65 0.02 16.77
CA GLU A 107 2.91 -0.68 17.82
C GLU A 107 3.05 -2.20 17.71
N GLY A 108 3.27 -2.73 16.50
CA GLY A 108 3.57 -4.14 16.25
C GLY A 108 4.89 -4.58 16.86
N HIS A 109 5.95 -3.77 16.73
CA HIS A 109 7.24 -4.02 17.39
C HIS A 109 7.15 -3.93 18.92
N ARG A 110 6.15 -3.24 19.46
CA ARG A 110 5.87 -3.13 20.91
C ARG A 110 4.90 -4.19 21.41
N GLU A 111 4.54 -5.16 20.56
CA GLU A 111 3.57 -6.23 20.83
C GLU A 111 2.18 -5.72 21.27
N ASN A 112 1.86 -4.45 20.98
CA ASN A 112 0.60 -3.83 21.36
C ASN A 112 -0.48 -4.14 20.31
N LYS A 113 -1.13 -5.30 20.46
CA LYS A 113 -2.17 -5.79 19.54
C LYS A 113 -3.31 -4.79 19.33
N ASN A 114 -3.76 -4.12 20.41
CA ASN A 114 -4.86 -3.15 20.33
C ASN A 114 -4.44 -1.89 19.57
N GLY A 115 -3.20 -1.43 19.79
CA GLY A 115 -2.62 -0.32 19.03
C GLY A 115 -2.50 -0.64 17.54
N VAL A 116 -1.97 -1.82 17.21
CA VAL A 116 -1.87 -2.30 15.82
C VAL A 116 -3.24 -2.32 15.14
N ALA A 117 -4.26 -2.91 15.78
CA ALA A 117 -5.60 -3.01 15.22
C ALA A 117 -6.22 -1.63 14.96
N PHE A 118 -6.06 -0.69 15.89
CA PHE A 118 -6.56 0.68 15.73
C PHE A 118 -5.89 1.42 14.57
N TRP A 119 -4.56 1.40 14.50
CA TRP A 119 -3.83 2.09 13.43
C TRP A 119 -4.01 1.43 12.05
N MET A 120 -4.13 0.11 12.00
CA MET A 120 -4.51 -0.61 10.78
C MET A 120 -5.91 -0.23 10.31
N PHE A 121 -6.89 -0.15 11.23
CA PHE A 121 -8.25 0.28 10.88
C PHE A 121 -8.26 1.68 10.26
N LEU A 122 -7.51 2.63 10.81
CA LEU A 122 -7.37 3.98 10.23
C LEU A 122 -6.74 3.95 8.85
N THR A 123 -5.75 3.08 8.63
CA THR A 123 -5.10 2.91 7.32
C THR A 123 -6.08 2.36 6.29
N ILE A 124 -6.87 1.35 6.67
CA ILE A 124 -7.91 0.77 5.81
C ILE A 124 -8.98 1.82 5.49
N LEU A 125 -9.41 2.62 6.47
CA LEU A 125 -10.37 3.69 6.27
C LEU A 125 -9.84 4.76 5.29
N GLY A 126 -8.58 5.13 5.41
CA GLY A 126 -7.90 6.04 4.46
C GLY A 126 -7.88 5.47 3.03
N GLY A 127 -7.50 4.20 2.88
CA GLY A 127 -7.52 3.50 1.59
C GLY A 127 -8.93 3.37 0.99
N ALA A 128 -9.94 3.03 1.81
CA ALA A 128 -11.33 2.94 1.39
C ALA A 128 -11.89 4.30 0.96
N THR A 129 -11.52 5.38 1.66
CA THR A 129 -11.89 6.76 1.28
C THR A 129 -11.28 7.10 -0.08
N PHE A 130 -10.00 6.81 -0.29
CA PHE A 130 -9.33 7.02 -1.58
C PHE A 130 -10.00 6.26 -2.73
N LEU A 131 -10.29 4.96 -2.54
CA LEU A 131 -10.98 4.14 -3.53
C LEU A 131 -12.39 4.64 -3.83
N GLY A 132 -13.12 5.09 -2.81
CA GLY A 132 -14.45 5.70 -2.98
C GLY A 132 -14.40 6.99 -3.81
N CYS A 133 -13.42 7.86 -3.54
CA CYS A 133 -13.19 9.08 -4.33
C CYS A 133 -12.86 8.76 -5.79
N GLN A 134 -11.97 7.80 -6.05
CA GLN A 134 -11.62 7.34 -7.39
C GLN A 134 -12.81 6.74 -8.14
N ALA A 135 -13.60 5.89 -7.47
CA ALA A 135 -14.79 5.30 -8.08
C ALA A 135 -15.84 6.37 -8.46
N TRP A 136 -15.99 7.41 -7.63
CA TRP A 136 -16.88 8.51 -7.92
C TRP A 136 -16.39 9.38 -9.09
N GLU A 137 -15.09 9.71 -9.11
CA GLU A 137 -14.46 10.47 -10.19
C GLU A 137 -14.66 9.76 -11.54
N TRP A 138 -14.34 8.47 -11.60
CA TRP A 138 -14.55 7.65 -12.78
C TRP A 138 -16.02 7.55 -13.19
N THR A 139 -16.93 7.36 -12.23
CA THR A 139 -18.37 7.32 -12.52
C THR A 139 -18.87 8.65 -13.08
N THR A 140 -18.32 9.77 -12.60
CA THR A 140 -18.66 11.11 -13.07
C THR A 140 -18.13 11.36 -14.48
N LEU A 141 -16.88 10.99 -14.77
CA LEU A 141 -16.30 11.08 -16.11
C LEU A 141 -17.14 10.26 -17.12
N ILE A 142 -17.42 9.00 -16.82
CA ILE A 142 -18.14 8.11 -17.75
C ILE A 142 -19.61 8.52 -17.93
N LYS A 143 -20.35 8.80 -16.83
CA LYS A 143 -21.81 9.03 -16.91
C LYS A 143 -22.21 10.46 -17.23
N HIS A 144 -21.44 11.46 -16.81
CA HIS A 144 -21.79 12.87 -17.05
C HIS A 144 -21.05 13.49 -18.23
N GLU A 145 -19.86 13.00 -18.59
CA GLU A 145 -19.05 13.61 -19.66
C GLU A 145 -19.03 12.77 -20.95
N HIS A 146 -19.76 11.65 -20.99
CA HIS A 146 -19.89 10.76 -22.15
C HIS A 146 -18.55 10.34 -22.79
N THR A 147 -17.47 10.32 -22.01
CA THR A 147 -16.18 9.74 -22.41
C THR A 147 -16.28 8.22 -22.34
N THR A 148 -17.02 7.66 -23.30
CA THR A 148 -16.98 6.23 -23.62
C THR A 148 -15.84 6.00 -24.59
N ILE A 149 -15.12 4.90 -24.38
CA ILE A 149 -14.03 4.43 -25.25
C ILE A 149 -14.56 4.10 -26.65
#